data_AF-A0A6S6XLA5-F1
#
_entry.id   AF-A0A6S6XLA5-F1
#
_cell.length_a   1.000
_cell.length_b   1.000
_cell.length_c   1.000
_cell.angle_alpha   90.00
_cell.angle_beta   90.00
_cell.angle_gamma   90.00
#
_symmetry.space_group_name_H-M   'P 1'
#
loop_
_entity.id
_entity.type
_entity.pdbx_description
1 polymer ?
#
loop_
_entity_poly.entity_id
_entity_poly.type
_entity_poly.pdbx_seq_one_letter_code
_entity_poly.pdbx_strand_id
1 'polypeptide(L)'
;MGKESMIPLIREISNANGASGFEDEVLTVIRKYGKDLGEFSEDSLRNLYLRRAGNRGGRPVAQLDAHTDEVSFMVQAVKPNGTLVFIPLGGWVANNIPAHKVRVRNADGQYIPGVVASKPPHFMSEAERSAPADISAMAIDVGAVSREEAIRDFKIRIGEPVVPDVDFEYLEQKELMIGKAFDCRLGCAAVLGTMEALQGKELDVDVVAGFSVQEEVGARGASVTSSTIRPDIAVVFEGCPADDTFTEEYMTQAAIKKGPMLRYIDAGMITNPRYQRYVLDLGKKLGIPVQESVRKGSFTNGSHIHLSNAGVPVIVIGIPVRYIHTHYGIAALSDVESTVKLADAVIESLNASTIRSF
;
A
#
# COMPACT_ATOMS: atom_id res chain seq x y z
N MET A 1 8.08 3.45 17.34
CA MET A 1 7.08 2.44 17.69
C MET A 1 7.73 1.15 18.17
N GLY A 2 7.32 0.64 19.33
CA GLY A 2 7.69 -0.71 19.76
C GLY A 2 6.76 -1.76 19.14
N LYS A 3 7.13 -3.04 19.24
CA LYS A 3 6.32 -4.18 18.76
C LYS A 3 4.88 -4.17 19.29
N GLU A 4 4.71 -3.83 20.57
CA GLU A 4 3.40 -3.78 21.24
C GLU A 4 2.45 -2.73 20.66
N SER A 5 2.97 -1.64 20.07
CA SER A 5 2.15 -0.62 19.40
C SER A 5 2.07 -0.82 17.89
N MET A 6 3.09 -1.40 17.27
CA MET A 6 3.13 -1.65 15.82
C MET A 6 2.13 -2.73 15.36
N ILE A 7 2.01 -3.85 16.10
CA ILE A 7 1.11 -4.93 15.71
C ILE A 7 -0.38 -4.50 15.73
N PRO A 8 -0.89 -3.83 16.78
CA PRO A 8 -2.25 -3.30 16.78
C PRO A 8 -2.51 -2.34 15.62
N LEU A 9 -1.56 -1.45 15.31
CA LEU A 9 -1.64 -0.54 14.16
C LEU A 9 -1.79 -1.33 12.84
N ILE A 10 -0.86 -2.25 12.57
CA ILE A 10 -0.87 -3.06 11.35
C ILE A 10 -2.17 -3.87 11.24
N ARG A 11 -2.65 -4.45 12.36
CA ARG A 11 -3.92 -5.18 12.41
C ARG A 11 -5.09 -4.30 12.00
N GLU A 12 -5.25 -3.14 12.63
CA GLU A 12 -6.38 -2.25 12.35
C GLU A 12 -6.33 -1.70 10.93
N ILE A 13 -5.16 -1.28 10.45
CA ILE A 13 -5.04 -0.70 9.10
C ILE A 13 -5.17 -1.76 7.99
N SER A 14 -4.67 -2.99 8.20
CA SER A 14 -4.86 -4.11 7.26
C SER A 14 -6.32 -4.55 7.17
N ASN A 15 -7.03 -4.59 8.30
CA ASN A 15 -8.44 -5.00 8.36
C ASN A 15 -9.40 -3.94 7.80
N ALA A 16 -9.03 -2.66 7.83
CA ALA A 16 -9.82 -1.55 7.31
C ALA A 16 -10.15 -1.75 5.83
N ASN A 17 -11.37 -1.39 5.43
CA ASN A 17 -11.76 -1.38 4.02
C ASN A 17 -11.22 -0.10 3.37
N GLY A 18 -10.43 -0.23 2.30
CA GLY A 18 -9.92 0.96 1.60
C GLY A 18 -9.64 0.71 0.13
N ALA A 19 -10.69 0.43 -0.64
CA ALA A 19 -10.61 0.42 -2.10
C ALA A 19 -10.23 1.82 -2.63
N SER A 20 -9.61 1.89 -3.81
CA SER A 20 -9.27 3.17 -4.43
C SER A 20 -10.52 4.07 -4.59
N GLY A 21 -10.50 5.26 -3.97
CA GLY A 21 -11.62 6.21 -3.88
C GLY A 21 -12.56 6.02 -2.67
N PHE A 22 -12.30 5.04 -1.79
CA PHE A 22 -13.09 4.71 -0.60
C PHE A 22 -12.20 4.44 0.62
N GLU A 23 -11.15 5.23 0.82
CA GLU A 23 -10.08 5.00 1.81
C GLU A 23 -10.40 5.47 3.25
N ASP A 24 -11.63 5.93 3.52
CA ASP A 24 -12.01 6.61 4.77
C ASP A 24 -11.71 5.84 6.07
N GLU A 25 -11.95 4.53 6.08
CA GLU A 25 -11.69 3.70 7.27
C GLU A 25 -10.19 3.66 7.58
N VAL A 26 -9.35 3.62 6.55
CA VAL A 26 -7.90 3.62 6.68
C VAL A 26 -7.43 4.94 7.26
N LEU A 27 -7.93 6.06 6.72
CA LEU A 27 -7.57 7.39 7.19
C LEU A 27 -7.98 7.56 8.67
N THR A 28 -9.10 6.96 9.07
CA THR A 28 -9.54 6.93 10.47
C THR A 28 -8.52 6.22 11.37
N VAL A 29 -8.00 5.07 10.94
CA VAL A 29 -6.94 4.36 11.67
C VAL A 29 -5.65 5.19 11.71
N ILE A 30 -5.22 5.76 10.59
CA ILE A 30 -4.00 6.60 10.53
C ILE A 30 -4.12 7.79 11.49
N ARG A 31 -5.28 8.46 11.53
CA ARG A 31 -5.54 9.56 12.47
C ARG A 31 -5.46 9.12 13.92
N LYS A 32 -6.06 7.97 14.25
CA LYS A 32 -6.04 7.41 15.61
C LYS A 32 -4.61 7.19 16.11
N TYR A 33 -3.76 6.58 15.29
CA TYR A 33 -2.38 6.24 15.67
C TYR A 33 -1.39 7.39 15.49
N GLY A 34 -1.69 8.37 14.64
CA GLY A 34 -0.85 9.55 14.40
C GLY A 34 -1.24 10.82 15.17
N LYS A 35 -2.30 10.77 16.00
CA LYS A 35 -2.91 11.95 16.66
C LYS A 35 -1.92 12.84 17.44
N ASP A 36 -0.89 12.24 18.03
CA ASP A 36 0.08 12.93 18.89
C ASP A 36 1.40 13.24 18.14
N LEU A 37 1.48 12.92 16.84
CA LEU A 37 2.71 13.05 16.05
C LEU A 37 2.84 14.41 15.36
N GLY A 38 1.75 15.16 15.24
CA GLY A 38 1.71 16.39 14.47
C GLY A 38 0.32 16.90 14.14
N GLU A 39 0.26 17.82 13.18
CA GLU A 39 -0.98 18.41 12.69
C GLU A 39 -1.43 17.69 11.42
N PHE A 40 -2.69 17.23 11.43
CA PHE A 40 -3.32 16.64 10.27
C PHE A 40 -4.02 17.69 9.40
N SER A 41 -3.92 17.52 8.09
CA SER A 41 -4.78 18.17 7.10
C SER A 41 -5.16 17.17 6.01
N GLU A 42 -6.15 17.50 5.20
CA GLU A 42 -6.70 16.60 4.19
C GLU A 42 -7.20 17.42 2.99
N ASP A 43 -7.08 16.86 1.79
CA ASP A 43 -7.61 17.47 0.56
C ASP A 43 -8.91 16.81 0.07
N SER A 44 -9.47 17.33 -1.02
CA SER A 44 -10.74 16.84 -1.58
C SER A 44 -10.66 15.47 -2.23
N LEU A 45 -9.45 14.94 -2.51
CA LEU A 45 -9.28 13.56 -2.96
C LEU A 45 -9.14 12.60 -1.77
N ARG A 46 -9.14 13.11 -0.54
CA ARG A 46 -8.88 12.37 0.71
C ARG A 46 -7.40 12.01 0.90
N ASN A 47 -6.46 12.65 0.19
CA ASN A 47 -5.06 12.51 0.61
C ASN A 47 -4.88 13.14 2.00
N LEU A 48 -4.16 12.45 2.86
CA LEU A 48 -3.97 12.84 4.24
C LEU A 48 -2.53 13.30 4.46
N TYR A 49 -2.37 14.48 5.03
CA TYR A 49 -1.09 15.09 5.35
C TYR A 49 -0.89 15.13 6.86
N LEU A 50 0.27 14.69 7.34
CA LEU A 50 0.67 14.82 8.73
C LEU A 50 1.98 15.62 8.81
N ARG A 51 1.86 16.88 9.25
CA ARG A 51 3.01 17.75 9.50
C ARG A 51 3.54 17.50 10.89
N ARG A 52 4.79 17.05 11.01
CA ARG A 52 5.42 16.71 12.29
C ARG A 52 5.40 17.92 13.26
N ALA A 53 5.04 17.68 14.52
CA ALA A 53 4.92 18.72 15.56
C ALA A 53 6.21 19.54 15.80
N GLY A 54 7.39 18.97 15.53
CA GLY A 54 8.68 19.62 15.71
C GLY A 54 9.22 20.38 14.48
N ASN A 55 8.41 20.57 13.44
CA ASN A 55 8.81 21.36 12.27
C ASN A 55 8.94 22.85 12.64
N ARG A 56 9.92 23.54 12.05
CA ARG A 56 10.23 24.95 12.34
C ARG A 56 9.90 25.89 11.18
N GLY A 57 9.70 25.37 9.98
CA GLY A 57 9.60 26.18 8.77
C GLY A 57 10.97 26.68 8.31
N GLY A 58 11.05 27.10 7.04
CA GLY A 58 12.27 27.67 6.46
C GLY A 58 13.41 26.66 6.26
N ARG A 59 13.14 25.37 6.40
CA ARG A 59 14.08 24.26 6.13
C ARG A 59 13.63 23.50 4.89
N PRO A 60 14.53 22.70 4.27
CA PRO A 60 14.11 21.78 3.23
C PRO A 60 13.04 20.83 3.75
N VAL A 61 12.07 20.49 2.90
CA VAL A 61 10.94 19.63 3.25
C VAL A 61 11.22 18.20 2.79
N ALA A 62 11.27 17.27 3.73
CA ALA A 62 11.33 15.83 3.46
C ALA A 62 9.92 15.23 3.50
N GLN A 63 9.49 14.64 2.38
CA GLN A 63 8.23 13.90 2.31
C GLN A 63 8.46 12.42 2.65
N LEU A 64 7.65 11.90 3.59
CA LEU A 64 7.45 10.46 3.76
C LEU A 64 6.15 10.10 3.06
N ASP A 65 6.17 9.18 2.11
CA ASP A 65 5.00 8.87 1.28
C ASP A 65 4.59 7.40 1.36
N ALA A 66 3.30 7.13 1.48
CA ALA A 66 2.73 5.80 1.34
C ALA A 66 1.29 5.90 0.81
N HIS A 67 0.83 4.90 0.07
CA HIS A 67 -0.56 4.87 -0.42
C HIS A 67 -1.51 4.13 0.53
N THR A 68 -2.77 4.57 0.51
CA THR A 68 -3.85 4.14 1.42
C THR A 68 -4.95 3.37 0.70
N ASP A 69 -4.87 3.16 -0.59
CA ASP A 69 -5.76 2.25 -1.27
C ASP A 69 -5.23 0.82 -1.26
N GLU A 70 -6.08 -0.11 -1.69
CA GLU A 70 -5.73 -1.50 -1.90
C GLU A 70 -6.38 -1.98 -3.20
N VAL A 71 -5.73 -2.93 -3.87
CA VAL A 71 -6.36 -3.61 -5.00
C VAL A 71 -7.70 -4.22 -4.57
N SER A 72 -8.72 -3.99 -5.37
CA SER A 72 -10.11 -4.24 -5.00
C SER A 72 -10.96 -4.38 -6.25
N PHE A 73 -12.28 -4.36 -6.10
CA PHE A 73 -13.23 -4.37 -7.22
C PHE A 73 -14.32 -3.31 -7.03
N MET A 74 -15.05 -3.03 -8.09
CA MET A 74 -16.21 -2.14 -8.08
C MET A 74 -17.40 -2.81 -8.74
N VAL A 75 -18.58 -2.69 -8.13
CA VAL A 75 -19.83 -3.20 -8.71
C VAL A 75 -20.15 -2.43 -9.99
N GLN A 76 -20.16 -3.13 -11.12
CA GLN A 76 -20.49 -2.56 -12.43
C GLN A 76 -21.99 -2.70 -12.74
N ALA A 77 -22.58 -3.86 -12.46
CA ALA A 77 -23.99 -4.14 -12.75
C ALA A 77 -24.54 -5.28 -11.89
N VAL A 78 -25.87 -5.36 -11.78
CA VAL A 78 -26.59 -6.46 -11.13
C VAL A 78 -27.27 -7.30 -12.21
N LYS A 79 -26.94 -8.60 -12.28
CA LYS A 79 -27.53 -9.54 -13.25
C LYS A 79 -28.98 -9.89 -12.87
N PRO A 80 -29.80 -10.40 -13.82
CA PRO A 80 -31.17 -10.82 -13.53
C PRO A 80 -31.29 -11.86 -12.41
N ASN A 81 -30.28 -12.72 -12.25
CA ASN A 81 -30.21 -13.75 -11.21
C ASN A 81 -29.68 -13.24 -9.84
N GLY A 82 -29.47 -11.94 -9.66
CA GLY A 82 -29.00 -11.35 -8.41
C GLY A 82 -27.47 -11.25 -8.24
N THR A 83 -26.68 -11.99 -9.03
CA THR A 83 -25.21 -11.91 -8.98
C THR A 83 -24.67 -10.61 -9.59
N LEU A 84 -23.48 -10.21 -9.19
CA LEU A 84 -22.89 -8.91 -9.51
C LEU A 84 -21.80 -9.03 -10.57
N VAL A 85 -21.87 -8.18 -11.60
CA VAL A 85 -20.76 -7.90 -12.49
C VAL A 85 -19.85 -6.89 -11.81
N PHE A 86 -18.54 -7.08 -11.89
CA PHE A 86 -17.56 -6.21 -11.28
C PHE A 86 -16.39 -5.91 -12.22
N ILE A 87 -15.69 -4.82 -11.94
CA ILE A 87 -14.42 -4.48 -12.57
C ILE A 87 -13.32 -4.41 -11.50
N PRO A 88 -12.08 -4.80 -11.82
CA PRO A 88 -10.96 -4.63 -10.92
C PRO A 88 -10.60 -3.14 -10.76
N LEU A 89 -10.24 -2.77 -9.53
CA LEU A 89 -9.52 -1.55 -9.19
C LEU A 89 -8.10 -1.97 -8.83
N GLY A 90 -7.13 -1.58 -9.65
CA GLY A 90 -5.76 -2.07 -9.56
C GLY A 90 -5.49 -3.36 -10.34
N GLY A 91 -4.24 -3.82 -10.26
CA GLY A 91 -3.76 -4.99 -10.98
C GLY A 91 -4.19 -6.30 -10.30
N TRP A 92 -4.82 -7.21 -11.04
CA TRP A 92 -5.18 -8.54 -10.54
C TRP A 92 -4.79 -9.64 -11.52
N VAL A 93 -4.31 -10.76 -10.98
CA VAL A 93 -4.17 -12.01 -11.73
C VAL A 93 -5.47 -12.80 -11.60
N ALA A 94 -6.16 -13.03 -12.72
CA ALA A 94 -7.49 -13.65 -12.75
C ALA A 94 -7.56 -14.98 -11.97
N ASN A 95 -6.52 -15.81 -12.04
CA ASN A 95 -6.47 -17.11 -11.37
C ASN A 95 -6.55 -17.03 -9.83
N ASN A 96 -6.23 -15.88 -9.24
CA ASN A 96 -6.17 -15.69 -7.78
C ASN A 96 -7.45 -15.08 -7.20
N ILE A 97 -8.48 -14.86 -8.03
CA ILE A 97 -9.71 -14.17 -7.66
C ILE A 97 -10.84 -15.14 -7.24
N PRO A 98 -11.24 -16.15 -8.04
CA PRO A 98 -12.42 -16.95 -7.72
C PRO A 98 -12.23 -17.79 -6.45
N ALA A 99 -13.35 -18.23 -5.87
CA ALA A 99 -13.40 -19.03 -4.64
C ALA A 99 -12.91 -18.33 -3.37
N HIS A 100 -12.84 -16.99 -3.39
CA HIS A 100 -12.48 -16.18 -2.23
C HIS A 100 -13.66 -15.35 -1.74
N LYS A 101 -13.71 -15.12 -0.43
CA LYS A 101 -14.68 -14.24 0.20
C LYS A 101 -14.29 -12.78 -0.04
N VAL A 102 -15.31 -11.96 -0.24
CA VAL A 102 -15.21 -10.51 -0.39
C VAL A 102 -16.27 -9.84 0.46
N ARG A 103 -16.07 -8.55 0.74
CA ARG A 103 -17.04 -7.68 1.39
C ARG A 103 -17.52 -6.65 0.38
N VAL A 104 -18.82 -6.63 0.11
CA VAL A 104 -19.46 -5.69 -0.82
C VAL A 104 -20.10 -4.58 0.01
N ARG A 105 -19.74 -3.32 -0.26
CA ARG A 105 -20.43 -2.19 0.36
C ARG A 105 -21.81 -2.01 -0.26
N ASN A 106 -22.84 -1.81 0.55
CA ASN A 106 -24.19 -1.57 0.09
C ASN A 106 -24.53 -0.06 0.10
N ALA A 107 -25.72 0.30 -0.38
CA ALA A 107 -26.20 1.67 -0.48
C ALA A 107 -26.29 2.43 0.86
N ASP A 108 -26.32 1.72 1.99
CA ASP A 108 -26.33 2.30 3.34
C ASP A 108 -24.90 2.46 3.91
N GLY A 109 -23.88 2.05 3.15
CA GLY A 109 -22.48 2.05 3.57
C GLY A 109 -22.08 0.85 4.42
N GLN A 110 -22.92 -0.18 4.54
CA GLN A 110 -22.59 -1.42 5.26
C GLN A 110 -21.89 -2.41 4.34
N TYR A 111 -20.87 -3.09 4.86
CA TYR A 111 -20.19 -4.17 4.15
C TYR A 111 -20.87 -5.51 4.43
N ILE A 112 -21.36 -6.17 3.38
CA ILE A 112 -22.00 -7.49 3.44
C ILE A 112 -21.11 -8.56 2.78
N PRO A 113 -21.15 -9.81 3.26
CA PRO A 113 -20.33 -10.87 2.70
C PRO A 113 -20.77 -11.25 1.29
N GLY A 114 -19.81 -11.60 0.45
CA GLY A 114 -20.00 -12.23 -0.84
C GLY A 114 -18.85 -13.18 -1.19
N VAL A 115 -18.98 -13.89 -2.29
CA VAL A 115 -17.95 -14.79 -2.83
C VAL A 115 -17.74 -14.50 -4.31
N VAL A 116 -16.48 -14.43 -4.74
CA VAL A 116 -16.20 -14.39 -6.18
C VAL A 116 -16.42 -15.78 -6.77
N ALA A 117 -17.39 -15.89 -7.67
CA ALA A 117 -17.79 -17.11 -8.32
C ALA A 117 -17.32 -17.13 -9.78
N SER A 118 -16.91 -18.33 -10.22
CA SER A 118 -16.72 -18.67 -11.62
C SER A 118 -17.62 -19.85 -11.99
N LYS A 119 -17.86 -20.05 -13.28
CA LYS A 119 -18.68 -21.16 -13.78
C LYS A 119 -18.05 -22.49 -13.33
N PRO A 120 -18.79 -23.41 -12.69
CA PRO A 120 -18.22 -24.69 -12.26
C PRO A 120 -17.71 -25.54 -13.45
N PRO A 121 -16.62 -26.30 -13.28
CA PRO A 121 -15.98 -27.02 -14.37
C PRO A 121 -16.89 -28.03 -15.05
N HIS A 122 -17.83 -28.64 -14.32
CA HIS A 122 -18.80 -29.60 -14.86
C HIS A 122 -19.76 -29.00 -15.89
N PHE A 123 -19.92 -27.67 -15.92
CA PHE A 123 -20.73 -26.95 -16.90
C PHE A 123 -19.89 -26.30 -18.00
N MET A 124 -18.56 -26.33 -17.89
CA MET A 124 -17.65 -25.80 -18.90
C MET A 124 -17.44 -26.81 -20.03
N SER A 125 -17.46 -26.29 -21.25
CA SER A 125 -16.93 -26.96 -22.44
C SER A 125 -15.42 -27.17 -22.32
N GLU A 126 -14.86 -28.07 -23.14
CA GLU A 126 -13.41 -28.30 -23.20
C GLU A 126 -12.65 -27.02 -23.58
N ALA A 127 -13.18 -26.25 -24.54
CA ALA A 127 -12.61 -24.96 -24.93
C ALA A 127 -12.58 -23.93 -23.78
N GLU A 128 -13.67 -23.83 -23.00
CA GLU A 128 -13.72 -22.95 -21.82
C GLU A 128 -12.71 -23.38 -20.75
N ARG A 129 -12.48 -24.69 -20.56
CA ARG A 129 -11.51 -25.20 -19.57
C ARG A 129 -10.07 -24.93 -19.97
N SER A 130 -9.76 -24.95 -21.26
CA SER A 130 -8.41 -24.71 -21.78
C SER A 130 -8.08 -23.22 -21.97
N ALA A 131 -9.09 -22.34 -21.91
CA ALA A 131 -8.89 -20.91 -22.05
C ALA A 131 -8.24 -20.30 -20.80
N PRO A 132 -7.42 -19.24 -20.95
CA PRO A 132 -6.99 -18.43 -19.81
C PRO A 132 -8.19 -17.91 -19.01
N ALA A 133 -8.06 -17.82 -17.68
CA ALA A 133 -9.11 -17.27 -16.85
C ALA A 133 -9.38 -15.81 -17.22
N ASP A 134 -10.66 -15.47 -17.37
CA ASP A 134 -11.12 -14.12 -17.69
C ASP A 134 -11.98 -13.58 -16.53
N ILE A 135 -11.58 -12.42 -16.00
CA ILE A 135 -12.31 -11.72 -14.93
C ILE A 135 -13.73 -11.37 -15.39
N SER A 136 -13.92 -11.05 -16.68
CA SER A 136 -15.24 -10.68 -17.22
C SER A 136 -16.26 -11.82 -17.16
N ALA A 137 -15.79 -13.07 -17.10
CA ALA A 137 -16.62 -14.27 -16.96
C ALA A 137 -16.98 -14.59 -15.49
N MET A 138 -16.42 -13.86 -14.52
CA MET A 138 -16.68 -14.04 -13.10
C MET A 138 -17.90 -13.23 -12.65
N ALA A 139 -18.36 -13.49 -11.43
CA ALA A 139 -19.36 -12.68 -10.75
C ALA A 139 -19.08 -12.66 -9.24
N ILE A 140 -19.60 -11.65 -8.53
CA ILE A 140 -19.69 -11.71 -7.08
C ILE A 140 -21.10 -12.16 -6.71
N ASP A 141 -21.19 -13.15 -5.83
CA ASP A 141 -22.45 -13.68 -5.32
C ASP A 141 -22.62 -13.29 -3.86
N VAL A 142 -23.71 -12.58 -3.55
CA VAL A 142 -24.12 -12.18 -2.19
C VAL A 142 -25.27 -13.05 -1.65
N GLY A 143 -25.73 -14.04 -2.43
CA GLY A 143 -26.82 -14.94 -2.09
C GLY A 143 -28.21 -14.50 -2.57
N ALA A 144 -28.32 -13.41 -3.33
CA ALA A 144 -29.59 -12.97 -3.93
C ALA A 144 -29.99 -13.90 -5.08
N VAL A 145 -31.29 -14.17 -5.24
CA VAL A 145 -31.86 -15.01 -6.30
C VAL A 145 -32.55 -14.22 -7.41
N SER A 146 -32.61 -12.89 -7.29
CA SER A 146 -33.12 -11.98 -8.32
C SER A 146 -32.44 -10.62 -8.26
N ARG A 147 -32.48 -9.89 -9.38
CA ARG A 147 -32.03 -8.49 -9.42
C ARG A 147 -32.79 -7.61 -8.42
N GLU A 148 -34.08 -7.82 -8.30
CA GLU A 148 -34.96 -7.05 -7.43
C GLU A 148 -34.59 -7.25 -5.95
N GLU A 149 -34.32 -8.49 -5.54
CA GLU A 149 -33.85 -8.83 -4.19
C GLU A 149 -32.46 -8.24 -3.92
N ALA A 150 -31.51 -8.38 -4.85
CA ALA A 150 -30.17 -7.80 -4.70
C ALA A 150 -30.23 -6.28 -4.46
N ILE A 151 -31.11 -5.57 -5.16
CA ILE A 151 -31.27 -4.12 -5.03
C ILE A 151 -32.09 -3.73 -3.80
N ARG A 152 -33.19 -4.43 -3.50
CA ARG A 152 -34.12 -4.04 -2.43
C ARG A 152 -33.65 -4.51 -1.05
N ASP A 153 -33.23 -5.77 -0.97
CA ASP A 153 -33.03 -6.46 0.31
C ASP A 153 -31.55 -6.43 0.70
N PHE A 154 -30.65 -6.68 -0.25
CA PHE A 154 -29.20 -6.54 -0.04
C PHE A 154 -28.68 -5.11 -0.26
N LYS A 155 -29.53 -4.24 -0.83
CA LYS A 155 -29.23 -2.82 -1.10
C LYS A 155 -28.00 -2.61 -1.98
N ILE A 156 -27.76 -3.51 -2.93
CA ILE A 156 -26.65 -3.37 -3.86
C ILE A 156 -26.87 -2.16 -4.77
N ARG A 157 -25.79 -1.38 -4.95
CA ARG A 157 -25.76 -0.21 -5.82
C ARG A 157 -24.54 -0.28 -6.75
N ILE A 158 -24.72 0.17 -7.98
CA ILE A 158 -23.62 0.33 -8.96
C ILE A 158 -22.62 1.36 -8.42
N GLY A 159 -21.33 1.08 -8.56
CA GLY A 159 -20.25 1.95 -8.12
C GLY A 159 -19.79 1.71 -6.67
N GLU A 160 -20.46 0.81 -5.93
CA GLU A 160 -19.99 0.47 -4.58
C GLU A 160 -18.72 -0.40 -4.64
N PRO A 161 -17.77 -0.19 -3.70
CA PRO A 161 -16.53 -0.95 -3.63
C PRO A 161 -16.75 -2.37 -3.10
N VAL A 162 -15.86 -3.25 -3.52
CA VAL A 162 -15.74 -4.62 -3.05
C VAL A 162 -14.30 -4.89 -2.68
N VAL A 163 -14.06 -5.33 -1.45
CA VAL A 163 -12.71 -5.58 -0.91
C VAL A 163 -12.54 -7.03 -0.47
N PRO A 164 -11.31 -7.57 -0.45
CA PRO A 164 -11.03 -8.88 0.14
C PRO A 164 -11.56 -9.01 1.58
N ASP A 165 -12.19 -10.15 1.89
CA ASP A 165 -12.67 -10.47 3.24
C ASP A 165 -11.62 -11.30 3.98
N VAL A 166 -10.64 -10.60 4.56
CA VAL A 166 -9.48 -11.21 5.21
C VAL A 166 -9.19 -10.47 6.51
N ASP A 167 -9.09 -11.24 7.59
CA ASP A 167 -8.63 -10.76 8.88
C ASP A 167 -7.12 -10.93 9.03
N PHE A 168 -6.48 -9.93 9.63
CA PHE A 168 -5.07 -9.98 9.97
C PHE A 168 -4.78 -11.01 11.08
N GLU A 169 -3.76 -11.81 10.87
CA GLU A 169 -3.21 -12.75 11.83
C GLU A 169 -1.72 -12.47 12.06
N TYR A 170 -1.31 -12.51 13.33
CA TYR A 170 0.11 -12.42 13.70
C TYR A 170 0.56 -13.73 14.34
N LEU A 171 1.47 -14.41 13.65
CA LEU A 171 2.09 -15.66 14.10
C LEU A 171 3.30 -15.34 14.97
N GLU A 172 3.07 -15.06 16.25
CA GLU A 172 4.07 -14.51 17.16
C GLU A 172 5.36 -15.34 17.24
N GLN A 173 5.25 -16.67 17.32
CA GLN A 173 6.40 -17.58 17.39
C GLN A 173 7.27 -17.55 16.13
N LYS A 174 6.73 -17.07 15.01
CA LYS A 174 7.42 -16.99 13.72
C LYS A 174 7.71 -15.55 13.32
N GLU A 175 7.19 -14.55 14.02
CA GLU A 175 7.23 -13.13 13.68
C GLU A 175 6.76 -12.85 12.25
N LEU A 176 5.72 -13.59 11.85
CA LEU A 176 5.08 -13.46 10.54
C LEU A 176 3.69 -12.88 10.69
N MET A 177 3.33 -12.10 9.69
CA MET A 177 2.02 -11.48 9.54
C MET A 177 1.35 -12.07 8.30
N ILE A 178 0.07 -12.42 8.43
CA ILE A 178 -0.80 -12.81 7.33
C ILE A 178 -1.99 -11.85 7.32
N GLY A 179 -2.33 -11.30 6.16
CA GLY A 179 -3.43 -10.34 6.07
C GLY A 179 -3.61 -9.82 4.65
N LYS A 180 -4.49 -8.85 4.45
CA LYS A 180 -4.68 -8.18 3.16
C LYS A 180 -3.99 -6.82 3.11
N ALA A 181 -3.87 -6.28 1.90
CA ALA A 181 -3.48 -4.89 1.66
C ALA A 181 -2.14 -4.48 2.28
N PHE A 182 -1.21 -5.43 2.53
CA PHE A 182 0.13 -5.08 2.99
C PHE A 182 0.84 -4.14 2.03
N ASP A 183 0.53 -4.26 0.75
CA ASP A 183 0.65 -3.21 -0.26
C ASP A 183 -0.59 -2.27 -0.18
N CYS A 184 -0.49 -1.05 0.35
CA CYS A 184 0.65 -0.45 1.05
C CYS A 184 0.36 -0.08 2.52
N ARG A 185 -0.44 -0.90 3.22
CA ARG A 185 -0.71 -0.75 4.66
C ARG A 185 0.56 -0.83 5.50
N LEU A 186 1.53 -1.65 5.11
CA LEU A 186 2.80 -1.75 5.81
C LEU A 186 3.64 -0.48 5.62
N GLY A 187 3.58 0.14 4.44
CA GLY A 187 4.22 1.44 4.21
C GLY A 187 3.58 2.54 5.05
N CYS A 188 2.25 2.59 5.14
CA CYS A 188 1.55 3.51 6.05
C CYS A 188 1.97 3.33 7.52
N ALA A 189 2.07 2.08 7.98
CA ALA A 189 2.54 1.76 9.32
C ALA A 189 4.01 2.18 9.53
N ALA A 190 4.87 2.00 8.52
CA ALA A 190 6.25 2.45 8.55
C ALA A 190 6.37 3.98 8.61
N VAL A 191 5.56 4.72 7.83
CA VAL A 191 5.49 6.19 7.90
C VAL A 191 5.14 6.65 9.31
N LEU A 192 4.10 6.09 9.93
CA LEU A 192 3.73 6.42 11.32
C LEU A 192 4.83 6.03 12.31
N GLY A 193 5.45 4.86 12.13
CA GLY A 193 6.58 4.40 12.93
C GLY A 193 7.78 5.33 12.87
N THR A 194 8.11 5.85 11.68
CA THR A 194 9.18 6.83 11.47
C THR A 194 8.81 8.18 12.07
N MET A 195 7.58 8.67 11.86
CA MET A 195 7.12 9.94 12.45
C MET A 195 7.14 9.91 13.99
N GLU A 196 6.86 8.76 14.60
CA GLU A 196 7.00 8.55 16.05
C GLU A 196 8.47 8.48 16.47
N ALA A 197 9.32 7.74 15.75
CA ALA A 197 10.76 7.65 16.06
C ALA A 197 11.46 9.01 16.01
N LEU A 198 10.97 9.92 15.16
CA LEU A 198 11.47 11.28 15.03
C LEU A 198 10.96 12.24 16.14
N GLN A 199 10.03 11.85 17.01
CA GLN A 199 9.54 12.73 18.08
C GLN A 199 10.67 13.14 19.04
N GLY A 200 10.64 14.41 19.46
CA GLY A 200 11.66 14.99 20.35
C GLY A 200 13.04 15.26 19.72
N LYS A 201 13.30 14.79 18.50
CA LYS A 201 14.57 15.05 17.79
C LYS A 201 14.61 16.45 17.16
N GLU A 202 15.77 17.10 17.19
CA GLU A 202 16.02 18.27 16.36
C GLU A 202 16.53 17.84 14.99
N LEU A 203 15.84 18.26 13.92
CA LEU A 203 16.16 17.89 12.54
C LEU A 203 16.56 19.12 11.73
N ASP A 204 17.41 18.96 10.73
CA ASP A 204 17.79 20.01 9.78
C ASP A 204 16.83 20.14 8.58
N VAL A 205 15.76 19.34 8.58
CA VAL A 205 14.66 19.34 7.61
C VAL A 205 13.32 19.44 8.34
N ASP A 206 12.30 19.96 7.64
CA ASP A 206 10.91 19.80 8.06
C ASP A 206 10.35 18.50 7.45
N VAL A 207 9.58 17.73 8.22
CA VAL A 207 9.07 16.42 7.79
C VAL A 207 7.57 16.45 7.64
N VAL A 208 7.08 16.02 6.47
CA VAL A 208 5.64 15.90 6.20
C VAL A 208 5.36 14.51 5.67
N ALA A 209 4.49 13.78 6.36
CA ALA A 209 3.98 12.51 5.86
C ALA A 209 2.78 12.78 4.92
N GLY A 210 2.83 12.20 3.73
CA GLY A 210 1.74 12.15 2.75
C GLY A 210 1.21 10.73 2.65
N PHE A 211 -0.06 10.56 3.01
CA PHE A 211 -0.80 9.33 2.82
C PHE A 211 -1.68 9.52 1.59
N SER A 212 -1.18 9.05 0.44
CA SER A 212 -1.82 9.27 -0.86
C SER A 212 -2.97 8.28 -1.08
N VAL A 213 -3.93 8.68 -1.89
CA VAL A 213 -5.04 7.84 -2.35
C VAL A 213 -4.84 7.41 -3.81
N GLN A 214 -5.54 6.36 -4.24
CA GLN A 214 -5.64 5.96 -5.64
C GLN A 214 -4.29 5.70 -6.34
N GLU A 215 -3.34 5.05 -5.67
CA GLU A 215 -2.09 4.60 -6.28
C GLU A 215 -2.32 3.49 -7.28
N GLU A 216 -3.11 2.49 -6.89
CA GLU A 216 -3.31 1.26 -7.66
C GLU A 216 -3.99 1.52 -9.02
N VAL A 217 -4.62 2.68 -9.17
CA VAL A 217 -5.29 3.16 -10.39
C VAL A 217 -4.56 4.31 -11.09
N GLY A 218 -3.27 4.49 -10.78
CA GLY A 218 -2.32 5.35 -11.50
C GLY A 218 -1.65 6.44 -10.67
N ALA A 219 -1.23 6.17 -9.43
CA ALA A 219 -0.45 7.08 -8.57
C ALA A 219 -1.06 8.50 -8.48
N ARG A 220 -2.40 8.58 -8.49
CA ARG A 220 -3.13 9.84 -8.68
C ARG A 220 -2.96 10.76 -7.48
N GLY A 221 -3.07 10.20 -6.27
CA GLY A 221 -2.86 10.93 -5.03
C GLY A 221 -1.47 11.53 -4.94
N ALA A 222 -0.43 10.82 -5.40
CA ALA A 222 0.95 11.29 -5.34
C ALA A 222 1.21 12.58 -6.14
N SER A 223 0.52 12.79 -7.26
CA SER A 223 0.57 14.07 -7.98
C SER A 223 0.03 15.23 -7.15
N VAL A 224 -1.01 14.98 -6.37
CA VAL A 224 -1.62 15.99 -5.50
C VAL A 224 -0.79 16.20 -4.24
N THR A 225 -0.29 15.13 -3.62
CA THR A 225 0.53 15.22 -2.41
C THR A 225 1.82 15.98 -2.66
N SER A 226 2.52 15.67 -3.76
CA SER A 226 3.74 16.38 -4.14
C SER A 226 3.52 17.86 -4.46
N SER A 227 2.38 18.22 -5.07
CA SER A 227 2.01 19.62 -5.33
C SER A 227 1.64 20.39 -4.05
N THR A 228 1.05 19.70 -3.08
CA THR A 228 0.60 20.27 -1.81
C THR A 228 1.75 20.42 -0.82
N ILE A 229 2.56 19.38 -0.66
CA ILE A 229 3.71 19.34 0.25
C ILE A 229 4.87 20.17 -0.32
N ARG A 230 5.09 20.12 -1.64
CA ARG A 230 6.25 20.68 -2.34
C ARG A 230 7.58 20.23 -1.72
N PRO A 231 7.86 18.91 -1.73
CA PRO A 231 9.07 18.37 -1.11
C PRO A 231 10.35 18.78 -1.85
N ASP A 232 11.43 18.91 -1.10
CA ASP A 232 12.79 19.01 -1.63
C ASP A 232 13.44 17.62 -1.77
N ILE A 233 12.92 16.62 -1.06
CA ILE A 233 13.37 15.23 -1.08
C ILE A 233 12.22 14.31 -0.61
N ALA A 234 12.15 13.08 -1.10
CA ALA A 234 11.12 12.14 -0.66
C ALA A 234 11.63 10.71 -0.42
N VAL A 235 10.99 10.04 0.55
CA VAL A 235 11.09 8.62 0.81
C VAL A 235 9.71 8.02 0.59
N VAL A 236 9.58 7.17 -0.42
CA VAL A 236 8.34 6.45 -0.74
C VAL A 236 8.42 5.07 -0.11
N PHE A 237 7.40 4.68 0.66
CA PHE A 237 7.26 3.37 1.26
C PHE A 237 6.29 2.54 0.44
N GLU A 238 6.61 1.26 0.26
CA GLU A 238 5.83 0.33 -0.57
C GLU A 238 5.69 -1.05 0.09
N GLY A 239 4.61 -1.76 -0.21
CA GLY A 239 4.52 -3.20 0.02
C GLY A 239 5.08 -3.96 -1.19
N CYS A 240 6.40 -4.14 -1.26
CA CYS A 240 7.02 -4.68 -2.47
C CYS A 240 6.92 -6.21 -2.57
N PRO A 241 6.89 -6.79 -3.80
CA PRO A 241 6.82 -8.24 -3.95
C PRO A 241 8.10 -8.92 -3.45
N ALA A 242 7.94 -9.90 -2.57
CA ALA A 242 9.01 -10.84 -2.24
C ALA A 242 9.08 -11.95 -3.31
N ASP A 243 10.26 -12.19 -3.88
CA ASP A 243 10.50 -13.14 -4.97
C ASP A 243 11.14 -14.46 -4.50
N ASP A 244 11.30 -14.61 -3.19
CA ASP A 244 11.98 -15.70 -2.49
C ASP A 244 11.25 -17.06 -2.48
N THR A 245 10.12 -17.19 -3.20
CA THR A 245 9.33 -18.44 -3.27
C THR A 245 9.30 -19.08 -4.66
N PHE A 246 9.73 -18.36 -5.69
CA PHE A 246 9.65 -18.81 -7.08
C PHE A 246 10.87 -18.41 -7.92
N THR A 247 11.82 -17.70 -7.34
CA THR A 247 13.05 -17.24 -8.02
C THR A 247 14.26 -18.00 -7.48
N GLU A 248 15.19 -18.31 -8.37
CA GLU A 248 16.49 -18.89 -7.99
C GLU A 248 17.26 -17.95 -7.05
N GLU A 249 18.00 -18.51 -6.08
CA GLU A 249 18.63 -17.76 -5.00
C GLU A 249 19.49 -16.57 -5.49
N TYR A 250 20.26 -16.76 -6.57
CA TYR A 250 21.13 -15.71 -7.13
C TYR A 250 20.37 -14.55 -7.80
N MET A 251 19.08 -14.74 -8.11
CA MET A 251 18.20 -13.74 -8.71
C MET A 251 17.24 -13.12 -7.71
N THR A 252 17.09 -13.68 -6.51
CA THR A 252 16.25 -13.14 -5.45
C THR A 252 16.76 -11.78 -5.01
N GLN A 253 15.90 -10.76 -5.14
CA GLN A 253 16.24 -9.37 -4.82
C GLN A 253 15.42 -8.81 -3.65
N ALA A 254 14.36 -9.50 -3.23
CA ALA A 254 13.59 -9.15 -2.05
C ALA A 254 13.04 -10.42 -1.40
N ALA A 255 13.56 -10.75 -0.23
CA ALA A 255 13.09 -11.85 0.61
C ALA A 255 12.56 -11.32 1.94
N ILE A 256 11.58 -12.02 2.52
CA ILE A 256 11.12 -11.69 3.87
C ILE A 256 12.21 -12.03 4.91
N LYS A 257 12.24 -11.31 6.02
CA LYS A 257 13.24 -11.42 7.11
C LYS A 257 14.67 -11.06 6.70
N LYS A 258 14.83 -10.29 5.63
CA LYS A 258 16.14 -9.84 5.12
C LYS A 258 16.26 -8.31 5.09
N GLY A 259 15.31 -7.59 5.71
CA GLY A 259 15.28 -6.13 5.77
C GLY A 259 14.53 -5.49 4.59
N PRO A 260 14.34 -4.16 4.61
CA PRO A 260 13.76 -3.41 3.51
C PRO A 260 14.52 -3.60 2.19
N MET A 261 13.82 -3.44 1.09
CA MET A 261 14.36 -3.41 -0.26
C MET A 261 14.44 -1.96 -0.76
N LEU A 262 15.60 -1.55 -1.30
CA LEU A 262 15.74 -0.30 -2.06
C LEU A 262 15.66 -0.57 -3.56
N ARG A 263 14.70 0.08 -4.21
CA ARG A 263 14.43 -0.10 -5.64
C ARG A 263 15.22 0.90 -6.47
N TYR A 264 15.99 0.42 -7.44
CA TYR A 264 16.74 1.24 -8.39
C TYR A 264 15.90 1.79 -9.55
N ILE A 265 14.86 1.05 -9.96
CA ILE A 265 14.06 1.40 -11.13
C ILE A 265 12.63 0.86 -10.99
N ASP A 266 11.65 1.67 -11.39
CA ASP A 266 10.28 1.26 -11.72
C ASP A 266 9.92 1.75 -13.13
N ALA A 267 8.67 1.53 -13.56
CA ALA A 267 8.23 1.88 -14.91
C ALA A 267 8.21 3.39 -15.21
N GLY A 268 8.20 4.24 -14.17
CA GLY A 268 8.14 5.69 -14.31
C GLY A 268 9.34 6.44 -13.73
N MET A 269 10.21 5.78 -12.97
CA MET A 269 11.33 6.42 -12.29
C MET A 269 12.60 5.55 -12.32
N ILE A 270 13.72 6.18 -12.65
CA ILE A 270 15.04 5.72 -12.21
C ILE A 270 15.33 6.46 -10.90
N THR A 271 15.44 5.72 -9.80
CA THR A 271 15.69 6.27 -8.47
C THR A 271 16.99 7.08 -8.46
N ASN A 272 17.04 8.19 -7.71
CA ASN A 272 18.24 9.03 -7.68
C ASN A 272 19.45 8.19 -7.19
N PRO A 273 20.47 7.95 -8.03
CA PRO A 273 21.52 6.97 -7.71
C PRO A 273 22.47 7.47 -6.61
N ARG A 274 22.58 8.80 -6.40
CA ARG A 274 23.40 9.37 -5.32
C ARG A 274 22.69 9.22 -3.99
N TYR A 275 21.40 9.53 -3.95
CA TYR A 275 20.59 9.35 -2.75
C TYR A 275 20.46 7.87 -2.37
N GLN A 276 20.24 6.99 -3.34
CA GLN A 276 20.13 5.55 -3.07
C GLN A 276 21.43 4.95 -2.51
N ARG A 277 22.59 5.28 -3.09
CA ARG A 277 23.90 4.85 -2.55
C ARG A 277 24.15 5.38 -1.15
N TYR A 278 23.80 6.65 -0.92
CA TYR A 278 23.90 7.26 0.40
C TYR A 278 23.12 6.46 1.46
N VAL A 279 21.89 6.03 1.15
CA VAL A 279 21.08 5.23 2.08
C VAL A 279 21.62 3.81 2.26
N LEU A 280 22.13 3.17 1.20
CA LEU A 280 22.80 1.86 1.31
C LEU A 280 24.03 1.92 2.20
N ASP A 281 24.88 2.93 2.03
CA ASP A 281 26.07 3.14 2.86
C ASP A 281 25.69 3.43 4.32
N LEU A 282 24.60 4.19 4.54
CA LEU A 282 24.07 4.47 5.87
C LEU A 282 23.57 3.18 6.55
N GLY A 283 22.80 2.36 5.85
CA GLY A 283 22.33 1.06 6.35
C GLY A 283 23.50 0.17 6.76
N LYS A 284 24.53 0.06 5.91
CA LYS A 284 25.76 -0.68 6.21
C LYS A 284 26.49 -0.12 7.43
N LYS A 285 26.65 1.20 7.53
CA LYS A 285 27.31 1.88 8.65
C LYS A 285 26.61 1.60 9.99
N LEU A 286 25.28 1.54 9.99
CA LEU A 286 24.46 1.32 11.18
C LEU A 286 24.12 -0.15 11.44
N GLY A 287 24.57 -1.07 10.58
CA GLY A 287 24.24 -2.49 10.69
C GLY A 287 22.76 -2.80 10.46
N ILE A 288 22.04 -1.94 9.72
CA ILE A 288 20.64 -2.16 9.34
C ILE A 288 20.64 -3.01 8.06
N PRO A 289 19.97 -4.18 8.04
CA PRO A 289 19.89 -5.00 6.84
C PRO A 289 19.09 -4.29 5.74
N VAL A 290 19.63 -4.23 4.53
CA VAL A 290 18.99 -3.63 3.35
C VAL A 290 19.25 -4.52 2.14
N GLN A 291 18.21 -4.74 1.34
CA GLN A 291 18.25 -5.45 0.07
C GLN A 291 18.20 -4.46 -1.09
N GLU A 292 18.60 -4.88 -2.27
CA GLU A 292 18.62 -4.05 -3.48
C GLU A 292 17.82 -4.73 -4.58
N SER A 293 16.97 -3.97 -5.30
CA SER A 293 16.27 -4.51 -6.47
C SER A 293 16.41 -3.66 -7.71
N VAL A 294 16.54 -4.34 -8.85
CA VAL A 294 16.52 -3.80 -10.20
C VAL A 294 15.49 -4.60 -10.98
N ARG A 295 14.22 -4.19 -10.90
CA ARG A 295 13.10 -4.93 -11.52
C ARG A 295 12.37 -4.08 -12.54
N LYS A 296 12.05 -4.70 -13.68
CA LYS A 296 11.17 -4.09 -14.69
C LYS A 296 9.72 -4.17 -14.22
N GLY A 297 8.94 -3.15 -14.56
CA GLY A 297 7.49 -3.12 -14.30
C GLY A 297 7.12 -2.64 -12.88
N SER A 298 5.81 -2.47 -12.71
CA SER A 298 5.15 -1.68 -11.65
C SER A 298 5.47 -0.19 -11.73
N PHE A 299 4.51 0.63 -11.33
CA PHE A 299 4.75 2.01 -10.93
C PHE A 299 4.82 2.06 -9.41
N THR A 300 5.29 3.19 -8.89
CA THR A 300 5.18 3.59 -7.49
C THR A 300 4.84 5.07 -7.46
N ASN A 301 4.43 5.61 -6.31
CA ASN A 301 4.25 7.05 -6.13
C ASN A 301 5.51 7.88 -6.48
N GLY A 302 6.70 7.28 -6.37
CA GLY A 302 7.96 7.94 -6.74
C GLY A 302 7.99 8.45 -8.18
N SER A 303 7.31 7.74 -9.10
CA SER A 303 7.20 8.14 -10.50
C SER A 303 6.49 9.49 -10.71
N HIS A 304 5.56 9.86 -9.84
CA HIS A 304 4.90 11.17 -9.88
C HIS A 304 5.64 12.20 -9.04
N ILE A 305 6.16 11.82 -7.88
CA ILE A 305 6.83 12.74 -6.95
C ILE A 305 8.15 13.27 -7.55
N HIS A 306 8.95 12.42 -8.19
CA HIS A 306 10.27 12.85 -8.68
C HIS A 306 10.20 13.89 -9.82
N LEU A 307 9.10 13.91 -10.58
CA LEU A 307 8.85 14.89 -11.66
C LEU A 307 8.20 16.18 -11.16
N SER A 308 7.80 16.23 -9.89
CA SER A 308 7.17 17.41 -9.32
C SER A 308 8.16 18.56 -9.11
N ASN A 309 7.63 19.78 -8.97
CA ASN A 309 8.41 20.97 -8.68
C ASN A 309 9.55 21.19 -9.69
N ALA A 310 10.80 21.24 -9.22
CA ALA A 310 11.99 21.39 -10.06
C ALA A 310 12.74 20.05 -10.28
N GLY A 311 12.08 18.92 -10.00
CA GLY A 311 12.70 17.63 -9.83
C GLY A 311 13.00 17.36 -8.36
N VAL A 312 12.55 16.21 -7.85
CA VAL A 312 12.71 15.82 -6.45
C VAL A 312 13.57 14.55 -6.39
N PRO A 313 14.68 14.52 -5.63
CA PRO A 313 15.37 13.27 -5.33
C PRO A 313 14.45 12.35 -4.52
N VAL A 314 14.18 11.16 -5.05
CA VAL A 314 13.32 10.15 -4.42
C VAL A 314 14.09 8.85 -4.26
N ILE A 315 13.80 8.14 -3.16
CA ILE A 315 14.06 6.70 -2.99
C ILE A 315 12.77 5.97 -2.69
N VAL A 316 12.74 4.68 -3.02
CA VAL A 316 11.64 3.77 -2.65
C VAL A 316 12.19 2.72 -1.68
N ILE A 317 11.59 2.64 -0.49
CA ILE A 317 11.86 1.64 0.54
C ILE A 317 10.68 0.66 0.57
N GLY A 318 10.86 -0.52 -0.03
CA GLY A 318 9.87 -1.58 -0.07
C GLY A 318 9.99 -2.52 1.12
N ILE A 319 8.86 -2.82 1.76
CA ILE A 319 8.75 -3.89 2.75
C ILE A 319 8.40 -5.18 1.99
N PRO A 320 9.21 -6.25 2.05
CA PRO A 320 8.93 -7.48 1.31
C PRO A 320 7.62 -8.16 1.76
N VAL A 321 6.76 -8.42 0.80
CA VAL A 321 5.47 -9.09 0.97
C VAL A 321 5.35 -10.21 -0.07
N ARG A 322 5.13 -11.43 0.39
CA ARG A 322 4.76 -12.54 -0.50
C ARG A 322 3.31 -12.41 -0.91
N TYR A 323 3.02 -12.71 -2.18
CA TYR A 323 1.65 -12.77 -2.73
C TYR A 323 0.91 -11.42 -2.73
N ILE A 324 1.62 -10.32 -2.99
CA ILE A 324 0.97 -9.01 -3.24
C ILE A 324 -0.05 -9.11 -4.38
N HIS A 325 -1.00 -8.19 -4.41
CA HIS A 325 -2.08 -8.13 -5.39
C HIS A 325 -2.90 -9.44 -5.43
N THR A 326 -3.10 -10.03 -4.25
CA THR A 326 -4.01 -11.14 -3.99
C THR A 326 -4.81 -10.88 -2.70
N HIS A 327 -5.69 -11.80 -2.32
CA HIS A 327 -6.46 -11.69 -1.08
C HIS A 327 -5.57 -11.72 0.18
N TYR A 328 -4.46 -12.47 0.15
CA TYR A 328 -3.61 -12.69 1.31
C TYR A 328 -2.15 -12.39 0.98
N GLY A 329 -1.49 -11.61 1.83
CA GLY A 329 -0.06 -11.41 1.83
C GLY A 329 0.60 -12.06 3.05
N ILE A 330 1.88 -12.40 2.93
CA ILE A 330 2.73 -12.81 4.06
C ILE A 330 3.94 -11.87 4.16
N ALA A 331 4.15 -11.28 5.34
CA ALA A 331 5.25 -10.36 5.61
C ALA A 331 5.89 -10.64 6.97
N ALA A 332 7.11 -10.15 7.19
CA ALA A 332 7.80 -10.26 8.47
C ALA A 332 7.79 -8.94 9.24
N LEU A 333 7.49 -8.99 10.54
CA LEU A 333 7.51 -7.80 11.39
C LEU A 333 8.91 -7.15 11.44
N SER A 334 9.96 -7.98 11.44
CA SER A 334 11.36 -7.53 11.46
C SER A 334 11.72 -6.62 10.28
N ASP A 335 11.09 -6.82 9.12
CA ASP A 335 11.34 -6.00 7.93
C ASP A 335 10.68 -4.62 8.07
N VAL A 336 9.48 -4.54 8.67
CA VAL A 336 8.82 -3.27 9.02
C VAL A 336 9.68 -2.50 10.03
N GLU A 337 10.15 -3.16 11.08
CA GLU A 337 11.01 -2.53 12.09
C GLU A 337 12.33 -2.03 11.50
N SER A 338 12.96 -2.81 10.61
CA SER A 338 14.19 -2.40 9.92
C SER A 338 13.93 -1.23 8.96
N THR A 339 12.77 -1.20 8.32
CA THR A 339 12.32 -0.09 7.47
C THR A 339 12.20 1.21 8.27
N VAL A 340 11.53 1.17 9.43
CA VAL A 340 11.39 2.33 10.32
C VAL A 340 12.76 2.83 10.78
N LYS A 341 13.65 1.92 11.21
CA LYS A 341 15.02 2.27 11.63
C LYS A 341 15.82 2.91 10.51
N LEU A 342 15.74 2.39 9.29
CA LEU A 342 16.43 2.94 8.14
C LEU A 342 15.90 4.34 7.81
N ALA A 343 14.59 4.50 7.73
CA ALA A 343 13.98 5.79 7.41
C ALA A 343 14.23 6.86 8.49
N ASP A 344 14.17 6.50 9.77
CA ASP A 344 14.53 7.39 10.88
C ASP A 344 15.98 7.90 10.73
N ALA A 345 16.93 6.98 10.52
CA ALA A 345 18.34 7.33 10.31
C ALA A 345 18.56 8.18 9.07
N VAL A 346 17.85 7.91 7.97
CA VAL A 346 17.90 8.73 6.75
C VAL A 346 17.45 10.15 7.05
N ILE A 347 16.28 10.32 7.66
CA ILE A 347 15.74 11.66 7.90
C ILE A 347 16.63 12.47 8.86
N GLU A 348 17.19 11.84 9.89
CA GLU A 348 18.14 12.49 10.80
C GLU A 348 19.43 12.95 10.11
N SER A 349 19.86 12.26 9.05
CA SER A 349 21.13 12.56 8.39
C SER A 349 20.99 13.58 7.25
N LEU A 350 19.76 14.00 6.92
CA LEU A 350 19.48 14.99 5.89
C LEU A 350 19.65 16.42 6.40
N ASN A 351 20.26 17.24 5.55
CA ASN A 351 20.29 18.69 5.68
C ASN A 351 20.36 19.31 4.27
N ALA A 352 20.28 20.63 4.18
CA ALA A 352 20.28 21.34 2.90
C ALA A 352 21.51 21.04 2.02
N SER A 353 22.69 20.81 2.61
CA SER A 353 23.90 20.49 1.84
C SER A 353 23.86 19.06 1.30
N THR A 354 23.44 18.10 2.13
CA THR A 354 23.28 16.69 1.72
C THR A 354 22.27 16.58 0.58
N ILE A 355 21.09 17.22 0.70
CA ILE A 355 20.04 17.16 -0.33
C ILE A 355 20.54 17.73 -1.66
N ARG A 356 21.22 18.88 -1.65
CA ARG A 356 21.79 19.48 -2.87
C ARG A 356 22.88 18.64 -3.54
N SER A 357 23.45 17.68 -2.84
CA SER A 357 24.49 16.80 -3.41
C SER A 357 23.92 15.63 -4.23
N PHE A 358 22.61 15.38 -4.11
CA PHE A 358 21.89 14.36 -4.87
C PHE A 358 21.43 14.92 -6.22
#